data_AF-A0A1J1LQ56-F1
#
_entry.id   AF-A0A1J1LQ56-F1
#
_cell.length_a   1.000
_cell.length_b   1.000
_cell.length_c   1.000
_cell.angle_alpha   90.00
_cell.angle_beta   90.00
_cell.angle_gamma   90.00
#
_symmetry.space_group_name_H-M   'P 1'
#
loop_
_entity.id
_entity.type
_entity.pdbx_description
1 polymer ?
#
loop_
_entity_poly.entity_id
_entity_poly.type
_entity_poly.pdbx_seq_one_letter_code
_entity_poly.pdbx_strand_id
1 'polypeptide(L)'
;MVHDIRQQLADHRLEAFAERFPKTMDLLCHAAFPLALTPHLLYCLRENFVPDCDFIAVADILLSSLCVSVGRELYAIDVDTPTPALR
;
A
#
# COMPACT_ATOMS: atom_id res chain seq x y z
N MET A 1 -16.97 -19.26 0.36
CA MET A 1 -17.32 -18.51 1.60
C MET A 1 -16.10 -17.83 2.23
N VAL A 2 -14.97 -18.50 2.44
CA VAL A 2 -13.77 -17.89 3.07
C VAL A 2 -13.07 -16.82 2.20
N HIS A 3 -13.07 -16.97 0.87
CA HIS A 3 -12.44 -16.00 -0.05
C HIS A 3 -13.17 -14.65 -0.04
N ASP A 4 -14.50 -14.68 0.05
CA ASP A 4 -15.38 -13.51 0.08
C ASP A 4 -15.12 -12.63 1.31
N ILE A 5 -14.93 -13.24 2.49
CA ILE A 5 -14.67 -12.53 3.74
C ILE A 5 -13.29 -11.83 3.72
N ARG A 6 -12.26 -12.47 3.14
CA ARG A 6 -10.92 -11.86 3.06
C ARG A 6 -10.92 -10.64 2.15
N GLN A 7 -11.64 -10.75 1.04
CA GLN A 7 -11.75 -9.67 0.08
C GLN A 7 -12.52 -8.48 0.66
N GLN A 8 -13.64 -8.74 1.36
CA GLN A 8 -14.36 -7.70 2.12
C GLN A 8 -13.49 -7.02 3.19
N LEU A 9 -12.64 -7.79 3.88
CA LEU A 9 -11.72 -7.23 4.88
C LEU A 9 -10.63 -6.37 4.23
N ALA A 10 -10.13 -6.79 3.07
CA ALA A 10 -9.14 -6.06 2.30
C ALA A 10 -9.72 -4.73 1.78
N ASP A 11 -10.93 -4.75 1.23
CA ASP A 11 -11.66 -3.56 0.79
C ASP A 11 -11.89 -2.60 1.95
N HIS A 12 -12.34 -3.10 3.11
CA HIS A 12 -12.57 -2.26 4.28
C HIS A 12 -11.29 -1.58 4.80
N ARG A 13 -10.16 -2.30 4.78
CA ARG A 13 -8.85 -1.73 5.15
C ARG A 13 -8.39 -0.68 4.15
N LEU A 14 -8.65 -0.89 2.86
CA LEU A 14 -8.31 0.05 1.81
C LEU A 14 -9.13 1.34 1.92
N GLU A 15 -10.45 1.22 2.16
CA GLU A 15 -11.34 2.34 2.42
C GLU A 15 -10.87 3.14 3.65
N ALA A 16 -10.62 2.46 4.78
CA ALA A 16 -10.15 3.10 6.01
C ALA A 16 -8.78 3.80 5.81
N PHE A 17 -7.92 3.22 4.98
CA PHE A 17 -6.64 3.85 4.63
C PHE A 17 -6.85 5.11 3.77
N ALA A 18 -7.71 5.03 2.75
CA ALA A 18 -8.00 6.14 1.85
C ALA A 18 -8.64 7.34 2.58
N GLU A 19 -9.52 7.07 3.54
CA GLU A 19 -10.11 8.10 4.40
C GLU A 19 -9.05 8.79 5.28
N ARG A 20 -8.10 8.02 5.82
CA ARG A 20 -7.08 8.53 6.74
C ARG A 20 -5.93 9.24 6.02
N PHE A 21 -5.53 8.74 4.85
CA PHE A 21 -4.35 9.18 4.12
C PHE A 21 -4.66 9.41 2.63
N PRO A 22 -5.57 10.33 2.28
CA PRO A 22 -6.03 10.52 0.90
C PRO A 22 -4.90 10.92 -0.06
N LYS A 23 -3.87 11.63 0.42
CA LYS A 23 -2.71 12.05 -0.37
C LYS A 23 -1.67 10.95 -0.60
N THR A 24 -1.80 9.82 0.08
CA THR A 24 -0.86 8.69 0.00
C THR A 24 -1.35 7.63 -1.01
N MET A 25 -2.58 7.78 -1.51
CA MET A 25 -3.21 6.79 -2.38
C MET A 25 -2.44 6.55 -3.68
N ASP A 26 -1.94 7.60 -4.33
CA ASP A 26 -1.21 7.45 -5.59
C ASP A 26 0.09 6.65 -5.38
N LEU A 27 0.81 6.90 -4.27
CA LEU A 27 1.98 6.12 -3.90
C LEU A 27 1.62 4.66 -3.57
N LEU A 28 0.51 4.44 -2.87
CA LEU A 28 0.02 3.10 -2.54
C LEU A 28 -0.31 2.29 -3.81
N CYS A 29 -0.89 2.92 -4.83
CA CYS A 29 -1.14 2.29 -6.13
C CYS A 29 0.15 1.79 -6.78
N HIS A 30 1.22 2.58 -6.75
CA HIS A 30 2.54 2.14 -7.22
C HIS A 30 3.14 1.04 -6.35
N ALA A 31 2.92 1.09 -5.03
CA ALA A 31 3.41 0.10 -4.07
C ALA A 31 2.66 -1.25 -4.14
N ALA A 32 1.44 -1.28 -4.67
CA ALA A 32 0.66 -2.51 -4.84
C ALA A 32 1.20 -3.43 -5.95
N PHE A 33 2.03 -2.92 -6.87
CA PHE A 33 2.59 -3.71 -7.97
C PHE A 33 3.77 -4.61 -7.57
N PRO A 34 4.79 -4.13 -6.81
CA PRO A 34 5.86 -5.00 -6.30
C PRO A 34 5.35 -6.09 -5.37
N LEU A 35 5.83 -7.33 -5.57
CA LEU A 35 5.51 -8.46 -4.68
C LEU A 35 6.08 -8.27 -3.26
N ALA A 36 7.16 -7.51 -3.13
CA ALA A 36 7.78 -7.19 -1.86
C ALA A 36 8.21 -5.72 -1.82
N LEU A 37 7.96 -5.09 -0.68
CA LEU A 37 8.25 -3.69 -0.41
C LEU A 37 9.40 -3.55 0.55
N THR A 38 10.24 -2.57 0.29
CA THR A 38 11.24 -2.05 1.24
C THR A 38 11.03 -0.55 1.41
N PRO A 39 11.45 0.06 2.53
CA PRO A 39 11.39 1.51 2.69
C PRO A 39 12.12 2.24 1.56
N HIS A 40 13.28 1.72 1.14
CA HIS A 40 14.06 2.28 0.04
C HIS A 40 13.28 2.26 -1.28
N LEU A 41 12.65 1.14 -1.63
CA LEU A 41 11.82 1.05 -2.83
C LEU A 41 10.67 2.06 -2.81
N LEU A 42 9.97 2.21 -1.68
CA LEU A 42 8.89 3.20 -1.55
C LEU A 42 9.40 4.64 -1.74
N TYR A 43 10.57 4.97 -1.20
CA TYR A 43 11.20 6.27 -1.47
C TYR A 43 11.53 6.45 -2.95
N CYS A 44 12.04 5.42 -3.63
CA CYS A 44 12.27 5.47 -5.07
C CYS A 44 10.97 5.65 -5.85
N LEU A 45 9.90 4.93 -5.50
CA LEU A 45 8.60 5.09 -6.16
C LEU A 45 8.06 6.51 -5.99
N ARG A 46 8.16 7.08 -4.79
CA ARG A 46 7.76 8.45 -4.53
C ARG A 46 8.51 9.45 -5.39
N GLU A 47 9.84 9.40 -5.38
CA GLU A 47 10.69 10.33 -6.13
C GLU A 47 10.48 10.25 -7.65
N ASN A 48 10.18 9.06 -8.19
CA ASN A 48 10.11 8.88 -9.64
C ASN A 48 8.69 9.02 -10.21
N PHE A 49 7.64 8.72 -9.43
CA PHE A 49 6.27 8.68 -9.94
C PHE A 49 5.34 9.68 -9.28
N VAL A 50 5.55 10.02 -8.00
CA VAL A 50 4.67 10.91 -7.23
C VAL A 50 5.49 11.89 -6.36
N PRO A 51 6.31 12.75 -6.98
CA PRO A 51 7.24 13.62 -6.26
C PRO A 51 6.55 14.64 -5.33
N ASP A 52 5.30 14.99 -5.62
CA ASP A 52 4.47 15.89 -4.81
C ASP A 52 3.89 15.23 -3.54
N CYS A 53 4.04 13.90 -3.40
CA CYS A 53 3.59 13.17 -2.23
C CYS A 53 4.55 13.40 -1.04
N ASP A 54 4.00 13.60 0.15
CA ASP A 54 4.80 13.92 1.34
C ASP A 54 5.77 12.78 1.71
N PHE A 55 6.94 13.12 2.27
CA PHE A 55 7.91 12.12 2.71
C PHE A 55 7.35 11.13 3.74
N ILE A 56 6.36 11.56 4.53
CA ILE A 56 5.71 10.75 5.56
C ILE A 56 4.83 9.65 4.97
N ALA A 57 4.40 9.78 3.71
CA ALA A 57 3.53 8.82 3.02
C ALA A 57 4.14 7.40 2.98
N VAL A 58 5.48 7.30 2.94
CA VAL A 58 6.19 6.02 3.03
C VAL A 58 5.91 5.33 4.38
N ALA A 59 5.93 6.08 5.47
CA ALA A 59 5.65 5.55 6.80
C ALA A 59 4.15 5.21 6.94
N ASP A 60 3.26 6.03 6.38
CA ASP A 60 1.82 5.76 6.38
C ASP A 60 1.52 4.38 5.76
N ILE A 61 2.15 4.06 4.62
CA ILE A 61 2.00 2.76 3.95
C ILE A 61 2.57 1.63 4.81
N LEU A 62 3.84 1.73 5.23
CA LEU A 62 4.53 0.66 5.95
C LEU A 62 3.92 0.31 7.31
N LEU A 63 3.35 1.31 8.00
CA LEU A 63 2.74 1.16 9.31
C LEU A 63 1.23 0.95 9.25
N SER A 64 0.63 0.96 8.06
CA SER A 64 -0.79 0.66 7.89
C SER A 64 -1.08 -0.81 8.09
N SER A 65 -2.35 -1.12 8.35
CA SER A 65 -2.86 -2.49 8.34
C SER A 65 -2.87 -3.16 6.97
N LEU A 66 -2.54 -2.43 5.89
CA LEU A 66 -2.41 -2.98 4.54
C LEU A 66 -1.07 -3.69 4.34
N CYS A 67 -0.04 -3.28 5.09
CA CYS A 67 1.30 -3.87 5.01
C CYS A 67 1.53 -4.87 6.14
N VAL A 68 2.14 -6.00 5.80
CA VAL A 68 2.61 -7.00 6.75
C VAL A 68 4.12 -7.14 6.65
N SER A 69 4.82 -7.16 7.79
CA SER A 69 6.25 -7.45 7.81
C SER A 69 6.48 -8.94 7.54
N VAL A 70 7.26 -9.24 6.51
CA VAL A 70 7.59 -10.61 6.07
C VAL A 70 9.08 -10.94 6.24
N GLY A 71 9.87 -9.97 6.71
CA GLY A 71 11.30 -10.12 6.96
C GLY A 71 11.92 -8.81 7.43
N ARG A 72 13.25 -8.81 7.60
CA ARG A 72 13.98 -7.61 7.99
C ARG A 72 13.87 -6.54 6.91
N GLU A 73 13.18 -5.44 7.22
CA GLU A 73 12.92 -4.33 6.30
C GLU A 73 12.16 -4.73 5.03
N LEU A 74 11.48 -5.89 5.06
CA LEU A 74 10.72 -6.44 3.95
C LEU A 74 9.25 -6.54 4.35
N TYR A 75 8.39 -6.01 3.50
CA TYR A 75 6.96 -5.92 3.70
C TYR A 75 6.22 -6.46 2.48
N ALA A 76 5.00 -6.90 2.67
CA ALA A 76 4.08 -7.21 1.57
C ALA A 76 2.77 -6.46 1.81
N ILE A 77 2.13 -6.00 0.74
CA ILE A 77 0.73 -5.58 0.81
C ILE A 77 -0.12 -6.85 0.80
N ASP A 78 -1.13 -6.93 1.67
CA ASP A 78 -2.03 -8.07 1.75
C ASP A 78 -2.78 -8.24 0.41
N VAL A 79 -2.36 -9.20 -0.41
CA VAL A 79 -2.64 -9.33 -1.85
C VAL A 79 -4.11 -9.64 -2.18
N ASP A 80 -4.96 -9.83 -1.17
CA ASP A 80 -6.41 -9.87 -1.35
C ASP A 80 -7.02 -8.45 -1.57
N THR A 81 -6.24 -7.37 -1.41
CA THR A 81 -6.66 -6.02 -1.84
C THR A 81 -6.69 -5.94 -3.36
N PRO A 82 -7.83 -5.57 -3.99
CA PRO A 82 -7.89 -5.45 -5.43
C PRO A 82 -6.89 -4.39 -5.90
N THR A 83 -5.89 -4.80 -6.68
CA THR A 83 -5.03 -3.87 -7.42
C THR A 83 -5.93 -2.90 -8.16
N PRO A 84 -5.86 -1.58 -7.92
CA PRO A 84 -6.59 -0.62 -8.73
C PRO A 84 -6.03 -0.77 -10.14
N ALA A 85 -6.85 -1.33 -11.04
CA ALA A 85 -6.49 -1.54 -12.42
C ALA A 85 -6.01 -0.20 -12.99
N LEU A 86 -4.72 -0.14 -13.35
CA LEU A 86 -4.12 0.97 -14.09
C LEU A 86 -5.05 1.30 -15.27
N ARG A 87 -5.77 2.43 -15.17
CA ARG A 87 -6.57 3.03 -16.23
C ARG A 87 -5.88 4.31 -16.70
#